data_AF-A0A6N8BGQ3-F1
#
_entry.id   AF-A0A6N8BGQ3-F1
#
_cell.length_a   1.000
_cell.length_b   1.000
_cell.length_c   1.000
_cell.angle_alpha   90.00
_cell.angle_beta   90.00
_cell.angle_gamma   90.00
#
_symmetry.space_group_name_H-M   'P 1'
#
loop_
_entity.id
_entity.type
_entity.pdbx_description
1 polymer ?
#
loop_
_entity_poly.entity_id
_entity_poly.type
_entity_poly.pdbx_seq_one_letter_code
_entity_poly.pdbx_strand_id
1 'polypeptide(L)'
;MVSKTKVEYCLQKKDFDYLLTLARKDKRVVRHIFRYLYSVDELVRKRAIEALGMVSSVIAERDTWSVRNILRQLLWSVTEESGGIGWSAPEAMAEIVKKCPEEFYDYGSIAVSYLDEELLRRSCLWAAGTLGELRPEFIKHVLPGIIKLLDNNDPTVRGYAARALLAVNTAGERLHHFKNDNAPVQVYEDGELRLRTVAELAGHIN
;
A
#
# COMPACT_ATOMS: atom_id res chain seq x y z
N MET A 1 -6.44 -25.45 13.52
CA MET A 1 -5.33 -24.82 12.79
C MET A 1 -5.89 -24.04 11.62
N VAL A 2 -5.44 -22.79 11.42
CA VAL A 2 -5.79 -22.00 10.23
C VAL A 2 -5.17 -22.64 8.98
N SER A 3 -6.00 -22.87 7.96
CA SER A 3 -5.57 -23.41 6.66
C SER A 3 -5.44 -22.30 5.62
N LYS A 4 -4.61 -22.55 4.59
CA LYS A 4 -4.43 -21.66 3.44
C LYS A 4 -5.77 -21.33 2.78
N THR A 5 -6.58 -22.35 2.49
CA THR A 5 -7.88 -22.23 1.80
C THR A 5 -8.87 -21.34 2.55
N LYS A 6 -8.82 -21.31 3.90
CA LYS A 6 -9.69 -20.42 4.67
C LYS A 6 -9.28 -18.96 4.52
N VAL A 7 -7.98 -18.66 4.54
CA VAL A 7 -7.48 -17.29 4.31
C VAL A 7 -7.81 -16.85 2.89
N GLU A 8 -7.58 -17.71 1.90
CA GLU A 8 -7.94 -17.47 0.50
C GLU A 8 -9.43 -17.12 0.33
N TYR A 9 -10.32 -17.90 0.94
CA TYR A 9 -11.75 -17.63 0.92
C TYR A 9 -12.08 -16.25 1.50
N CYS A 10 -11.48 -15.89 2.65
CA CYS A 10 -11.69 -14.58 3.26
C CYS A 10 -11.27 -13.45 2.31
N LEU A 11 -10.12 -13.60 1.66
CA LEU A 11 -9.64 -12.61 0.68
C LEU A 11 -10.55 -12.55 -0.55
N GLN A 12 -11.01 -13.68 -1.09
CA GLN A 12 -11.90 -13.69 -2.26
C GLN A 12 -13.29 -13.13 -1.95
N LYS A 13 -13.79 -13.32 -0.73
CA LYS A 13 -15.13 -12.88 -0.30
C LYS A 13 -15.13 -11.57 0.47
N LYS A 14 -13.96 -10.94 0.67
CA LYS A 14 -13.80 -9.74 1.50
C LYS A 14 -14.32 -9.94 2.93
N ASP A 15 -14.22 -11.17 3.45
CA ASP A 15 -14.66 -11.52 4.81
C ASP A 15 -13.53 -11.28 5.81
N PHE A 16 -13.22 -9.99 6.02
CA PHE A 16 -12.16 -9.59 6.93
C PHE A 16 -12.53 -9.82 8.40
N ASP A 17 -13.81 -9.74 8.76
CA ASP A 17 -14.25 -10.00 10.14
C ASP A 17 -13.94 -11.44 10.57
N TYR A 18 -14.24 -12.41 9.70
CA TYR A 18 -13.87 -13.80 9.95
C TYR A 18 -12.34 -13.97 9.97
N LEU A 19 -11.61 -13.32 9.06
CA LEU A 19 -10.15 -13.35 9.03
C LEU A 19 -9.52 -12.84 10.33
N LEU A 20 -10.04 -11.75 10.90
CA LEU A 20 -9.58 -11.20 12.18
C LEU A 20 -9.90 -12.15 13.34
N THR A 21 -11.04 -12.83 13.31
CA THR A 21 -11.37 -13.89 14.28
C THR A 21 -10.38 -15.04 14.22
N LEU A 22 -9.92 -15.42 13.02
CA LEU A 22 -8.88 -16.43 12.83
C LEU A 22 -7.52 -15.93 13.37
N ALA A 23 -7.14 -14.69 13.06
CA ALA A 23 -5.87 -14.09 13.49
C ALA A 23 -5.75 -13.96 15.01
N ARG A 24 -6.87 -13.74 15.72
CA ARG A 24 -6.90 -13.72 17.18
C ARG A 24 -6.46 -15.05 17.80
N LYS A 25 -6.76 -16.16 17.12
CA LYS A 25 -6.55 -17.54 17.59
C LYS A 25 -5.25 -18.17 17.07
N ASP A 26 -4.78 -17.79 15.89
CA ASP A 26 -3.67 -18.47 15.21
C ASP A 26 -2.81 -17.49 14.38
N LYS A 27 -1.60 -17.18 14.87
CA LYS A 27 -0.66 -16.27 14.18
C LYS A 27 -0.23 -16.78 12.79
N ARG A 28 -0.46 -18.05 12.45
CA ARG A 28 -0.18 -18.60 11.11
C ARG A 28 -1.02 -17.96 10.00
N VAL A 29 -2.09 -17.23 10.33
CA VAL A 29 -2.83 -16.41 9.35
C VAL A 29 -1.88 -15.51 8.56
N VAL A 30 -0.93 -14.85 9.24
CA VAL A 30 0.06 -13.96 8.60
C VAL A 30 0.84 -14.70 7.52
N ARG A 31 1.35 -15.91 7.82
CA ARG A 31 2.10 -16.72 6.85
C ARG A 31 1.30 -17.02 5.59
N HIS A 32 -0.01 -17.23 5.71
CA HIS A 32 -0.86 -17.48 4.55
C HIS A 32 -1.14 -16.18 3.78
N ILE A 33 -1.38 -15.06 4.46
CA ILE A 33 -1.54 -13.74 3.82
C ILE A 33 -0.31 -13.37 2.99
N PHE A 34 0.91 -13.61 3.50
CA PHE A 34 2.17 -13.35 2.77
C PHE A 34 2.23 -14.00 1.38
N ARG A 35 1.59 -15.17 1.21
CA ARG A 35 1.55 -15.86 -0.10
C ARG A 35 0.72 -15.11 -1.13
N TYR A 36 -0.24 -14.33 -0.68
CA TYR A 36 -1.17 -13.59 -1.52
C TYR A 36 -0.71 -12.15 -1.80
N LEU A 37 0.30 -11.64 -1.09
CA LEU A 37 0.94 -10.36 -1.40
C LEU A 37 1.56 -10.33 -2.81
N TYR A 38 1.79 -11.50 -3.41
CA TYR A 38 2.39 -11.65 -4.73
C TYR A 38 1.48 -12.44 -5.69
N SER A 39 0.18 -12.46 -5.39
CA SER A 39 -0.83 -13.06 -6.25
C SER A 39 -0.89 -12.34 -7.60
N VAL A 40 -1.04 -13.10 -8.69
CA VAL A 40 -1.30 -12.54 -10.04
C VAL A 40 -2.69 -11.91 -10.12
N ASP A 41 -3.65 -12.43 -9.36
CA ASP A 41 -4.96 -11.79 -9.17
C ASP A 41 -4.77 -10.54 -8.30
N GLU A 42 -4.98 -9.38 -8.93
CA GLU A 42 -4.81 -8.07 -8.31
C GLU A 42 -5.78 -7.79 -7.17
N LEU A 43 -7.03 -8.22 -7.28
CA LEU A 43 -8.02 -7.99 -6.24
C LEU A 43 -7.64 -8.79 -4.99
N VAL A 44 -7.28 -10.06 -5.15
CA VAL A 44 -6.80 -10.91 -4.05
C VAL A 44 -5.53 -10.33 -3.43
N ARG A 45 -4.61 -9.84 -4.24
CA ARG A 45 -3.37 -9.21 -3.78
C ARG A 45 -3.61 -7.96 -2.95
N LYS A 46 -4.44 -7.03 -3.45
CA LYS A 46 -4.79 -5.79 -2.73
C LYS A 46 -5.55 -6.08 -1.43
N ARG A 47 -6.46 -7.06 -1.45
CA ARG A 47 -7.14 -7.53 -0.22
C ARG A 47 -6.17 -8.19 0.77
N ALA A 48 -5.13 -8.88 0.29
CA ALA A 48 -4.09 -9.43 1.16
C ALA A 48 -3.27 -8.33 1.85
N ILE A 49 -2.94 -7.26 1.11
CA ILE A 49 -2.24 -6.08 1.63
C ILE A 49 -3.07 -5.39 2.73
N GLU A 50 -4.35 -5.11 2.46
CA GLU A 50 -5.27 -4.53 3.45
C GLU A 50 -5.44 -5.44 4.67
N ALA A 51 -5.67 -6.74 4.43
CA ALA A 51 -5.80 -7.73 5.48
C ALA A 51 -4.56 -7.82 6.36
N LEU A 52 -3.35 -7.69 5.78
CA LEU A 52 -2.11 -7.71 6.56
C LEU A 52 -2.06 -6.54 7.54
N GLY A 53 -2.47 -5.34 7.11
CA GLY A 53 -2.59 -4.17 8.00
C GLY A 53 -3.54 -4.45 9.17
N MET A 54 -4.77 -4.91 8.86
CA MET A 54 -5.80 -5.20 9.89
C MET A 54 -5.38 -6.32 10.84
N VAL A 55 -4.78 -7.40 10.33
CA VAL A 55 -4.28 -8.51 11.15
C VAL A 55 -3.11 -8.06 12.01
N SER A 56 -2.23 -7.21 11.48
CA SER A 56 -1.08 -6.70 12.23
C SER A 56 -1.51 -5.83 13.40
N SER A 57 -2.55 -5.02 13.28
CA SER A 57 -3.05 -4.22 14.40
C SER A 57 -3.59 -5.09 15.54
N VAL A 58 -4.33 -6.16 15.22
CA VAL A 58 -4.81 -7.15 16.20
C VAL A 58 -3.65 -7.91 16.87
N ILE A 59 -2.52 -8.09 16.18
CA ILE A 59 -1.33 -8.70 16.78
C ILE A 59 -0.60 -7.67 17.66
N ALA A 60 -0.50 -6.41 17.23
CA ALA A 60 0.19 -5.33 17.92
C ALA A 60 -0.37 -5.05 19.33
N GLU A 61 -1.68 -5.26 19.54
CA GLU A 61 -2.35 -5.15 20.86
C GLU A 61 -1.67 -5.98 21.98
N ARG A 62 -0.90 -7.01 21.62
CA ARG A 62 -0.25 -7.93 22.57
C ARG A 62 1.21 -8.25 22.26
N ASP A 63 1.67 -7.99 21.04
CA ASP A 63 3.00 -8.38 20.56
C ASP A 63 3.45 -7.51 19.38
N THR A 64 3.88 -6.28 19.68
CA THR A 64 4.45 -5.35 18.69
C THR A 64 5.74 -5.89 18.06
N TRP A 65 6.50 -6.73 18.78
CA TRP A 65 7.72 -7.35 18.26
C TRP A 65 7.45 -8.28 17.08
N SER A 66 6.40 -9.11 17.16
CA SER A 66 5.95 -9.94 16.02
C SER A 66 5.61 -9.09 14.79
N VAL A 67 5.01 -7.92 14.96
CA VAL A 67 4.68 -7.04 13.83
C VAL A 67 5.93 -6.35 13.27
N ARG A 68 6.87 -5.94 14.11
CA ARG A 68 8.20 -5.48 13.65
C ARG A 68 8.92 -6.55 12.84
N ASN A 69 8.77 -7.83 13.18
CA ASN A 69 9.34 -8.92 12.38
C ASN A 69 8.69 -9.02 10.99
N ILE A 70 7.38 -8.81 10.89
CA ILE A 70 6.64 -8.75 9.61
C ILE A 70 7.19 -7.59 8.77
N LEU A 71 7.33 -6.40 9.35
CA LEU A 71 7.87 -5.22 8.67
C LEU A 71 9.31 -5.43 8.21
N ARG A 72 10.17 -6.05 9.02
CA ARG A 72 11.54 -6.43 8.63
C ARG A 72 11.55 -7.45 7.49
N GLN A 73 10.64 -8.42 7.50
CA GLN A 73 10.52 -9.39 6.42
C GLN A 73 10.10 -8.72 5.10
N LEU A 74 9.15 -7.78 5.15
CA LEU A 74 8.77 -6.97 3.98
C LEU A 74 9.95 -6.11 3.49
N LEU A 75 10.68 -5.48 4.40
CA LEU A 75 11.86 -4.69 4.07
C LEU A 75 12.97 -5.54 3.42
N TRP A 76 13.21 -6.76 3.89
CA TRP A 76 14.17 -7.64 3.22
C TRP A 76 13.73 -8.03 1.81
N SER A 77 12.42 -8.23 1.60
CA SER A 77 11.90 -8.59 0.28
C SER A 77 12.06 -7.50 -0.79
N VAL A 78 12.22 -6.23 -0.41
CA VAL A 78 12.53 -5.15 -1.38
C VAL A 78 14.03 -5.08 -1.72
N THR A 79 14.90 -5.65 -0.87
CA THR A 79 16.36 -5.62 -1.06
C THR A 79 16.94 -6.89 -1.66
N GLU A 80 16.15 -7.96 -1.80
CA GLU A 80 16.62 -9.20 -2.41
C GLU A 80 16.79 -9.04 -3.93
N GLU A 81 18.02 -9.28 -4.44
CA GLU A 81 18.38 -9.28 -5.88
C GLU A 81 17.65 -10.37 -6.71
N SER A 82 16.77 -11.17 -6.11
CA SER A 82 16.15 -12.36 -6.70
C SER A 82 15.03 -12.08 -7.72
N GLY A 83 14.87 -10.84 -8.19
CA GLY A 83 14.08 -10.53 -9.38
C GLY A 83 12.55 -10.65 -9.18
N GLY A 84 11.95 -9.69 -8.48
CA GLY A 84 10.54 -9.34 -8.71
C GLY A 84 9.50 -9.88 -7.72
N ILE A 85 9.90 -10.36 -6.53
CA ILE A 85 8.92 -10.85 -5.55
C ILE A 85 8.41 -9.71 -4.65
N GLY A 86 9.24 -8.76 -4.18
CA GLY A 86 8.84 -7.77 -3.17
C GLY A 86 7.97 -6.58 -3.61
N TRP A 87 7.38 -6.58 -4.81
CA TRP A 87 6.76 -5.38 -5.40
C TRP A 87 5.55 -4.82 -4.65
N SER A 88 4.87 -5.63 -3.82
CA SER A 88 3.78 -5.16 -2.95
C SER A 88 4.23 -4.73 -1.54
N ALA A 89 5.51 -4.90 -1.21
CA ALA A 89 6.01 -4.66 0.14
C ALA A 89 5.87 -3.20 0.60
N PRO A 90 6.14 -2.16 -0.22
CA PRO A 90 5.87 -0.77 0.15
C PRO A 90 4.42 -0.52 0.59
N GLU A 91 3.45 -1.02 -0.17
CA GLU A 91 2.02 -0.88 0.17
C GLU A 91 1.66 -1.65 1.43
N ALA A 92 2.18 -2.88 1.58
CA ALA A 92 1.96 -3.71 2.75
C ALA A 92 2.53 -3.06 4.03
N MET A 93 3.72 -2.47 3.95
CA MET A 93 4.30 -1.70 5.05
C MET A 93 3.43 -0.49 5.39
N ALA A 94 2.97 0.26 4.37
CA ALA A 94 2.11 1.41 4.56
C ALA A 94 0.77 1.06 5.22
N GLU A 95 0.13 -0.06 4.84
CA GLU A 95 -1.11 -0.52 5.49
C GLU A 95 -0.90 -0.92 6.96
N ILE A 96 0.25 -1.51 7.30
CA ILE A 96 0.59 -1.80 8.71
C ILE A 96 0.79 -0.50 9.49
N VAL A 97 1.59 0.44 8.97
CA VAL A 97 1.84 1.74 9.61
C VAL A 97 0.54 2.54 9.75
N LYS A 98 -0.31 2.56 8.73
CA LYS A 98 -1.63 3.22 8.76
C LYS A 98 -2.51 2.73 9.92
N LYS A 99 -2.44 1.45 10.27
CA LYS A 99 -3.26 0.86 11.33
C LYS A 99 -2.68 1.06 12.73
N CYS A 100 -1.36 1.22 12.85
CA CYS A 100 -0.65 1.42 14.11
C CYS A 100 0.47 2.47 13.94
N PRO A 101 0.09 3.76 13.77
CA PRO A 101 1.03 4.79 13.31
C PRO A 101 2.05 5.22 14.37
N GLU A 102 1.72 5.13 15.65
CA GLU A 102 2.66 5.47 16.73
C GLU A 102 3.69 4.36 16.93
N GLU A 103 3.24 3.09 16.93
CA GLU A 103 4.08 1.93 17.24
C GLU A 103 5.10 1.63 16.15
N PHE A 104 4.77 1.96 14.89
CA PHE A 104 5.60 1.64 13.72
C PHE A 104 5.97 2.88 12.89
N TYR A 105 5.96 4.06 13.53
CA TYR A 105 6.32 5.35 12.91
C TYR A 105 7.64 5.28 12.12
N ASP A 106 8.65 4.59 12.66
CA ASP A 106 9.98 4.43 12.07
C ASP A 106 9.98 3.73 10.69
N TYR A 107 8.91 2.98 10.35
CA TYR A 107 8.76 2.33 9.06
C TYR A 107 8.04 3.16 8.00
N GLY A 108 7.37 4.26 8.40
CA GLY A 108 6.56 5.08 7.47
C GLY A 108 7.41 5.66 6.34
N SER A 109 8.46 6.42 6.68
CA SER A 109 9.37 6.97 5.67
C SER A 109 10.15 5.89 4.92
N ILE A 110 10.44 4.75 5.55
CA ILE A 110 11.15 3.63 4.89
C ILE A 110 10.29 3.03 3.76
N ALA A 111 8.97 2.89 3.98
CA ALA A 111 8.06 2.29 3.00
C ALA A 111 8.06 3.02 1.64
N VAL A 112 8.36 4.32 1.62
CA VAL A 112 8.32 5.15 0.40
C VAL A 112 9.70 5.44 -0.20
N SER A 113 10.78 5.01 0.44
CA SER A 113 12.16 5.36 0.06
C SER A 113 12.67 4.69 -1.21
N TYR A 114 11.93 3.75 -1.79
CA TYR A 114 12.34 2.97 -2.97
C TYR A 114 11.70 3.48 -4.27
N LEU A 115 11.37 4.77 -4.33
CA LEU A 115 10.65 5.37 -5.46
C LEU A 115 11.42 5.30 -6.80
N ASP A 116 12.75 5.30 -6.74
CA ASP A 116 13.60 5.22 -7.93
C ASP A 116 13.61 3.81 -8.54
N GLU A 117 13.32 2.77 -7.74
CA GLU A 117 13.25 1.38 -8.20
C GLU A 117 11.97 1.15 -9.01
N GLU A 118 12.10 0.91 -10.32
CA GLU A 118 10.96 0.85 -11.24
C GLU A 118 9.91 -0.20 -10.87
N LEU A 119 10.36 -1.38 -10.39
CA LEU A 119 9.48 -2.46 -9.94
C LEU A 119 8.70 -2.11 -8.66
N LEU A 120 9.20 -1.19 -7.84
CA LEU A 120 8.61 -0.78 -6.56
C LEU A 120 7.89 0.57 -6.67
N ARG A 121 8.11 1.32 -7.75
CA ARG A 121 7.64 2.70 -7.89
C ARG A 121 6.14 2.86 -7.68
N ARG A 122 5.32 2.01 -8.31
CA ARG A 122 3.85 2.08 -8.17
C ARG A 122 3.42 1.82 -6.72
N SER A 123 4.02 0.84 -6.04
CA SER A 123 3.68 0.54 -4.66
C SER A 123 4.20 1.59 -3.69
N CYS A 124 5.38 2.18 -3.92
CA CYS A 124 5.90 3.32 -3.18
C CYS A 124 5.00 4.56 -3.34
N LEU A 125 4.48 4.84 -4.54
CA LEU A 125 3.58 5.97 -4.76
C LEU A 125 2.21 5.76 -4.08
N TRP A 126 1.67 4.54 -4.14
CA TRP A 126 0.44 4.22 -3.40
C TRP A 126 0.64 4.36 -1.89
N ALA A 127 1.75 3.83 -1.38
CA ALA A 127 2.18 4.01 0.01
C ALA A 127 2.34 5.48 0.38
N ALA A 128 2.92 6.30 -0.51
CA ALA A 128 3.11 7.73 -0.28
C ALA A 128 1.78 8.49 -0.18
N GLY A 129 0.79 8.19 -1.04
CA GLY A 129 -0.55 8.77 -0.87
C GLY A 129 -1.20 8.36 0.45
N THR A 130 -1.13 7.09 0.80
CA THR A 130 -1.72 6.56 2.04
C THR A 130 -1.07 7.14 3.30
N LEU A 131 0.26 7.23 3.32
CA LEU A 131 1.00 7.75 4.47
C LEU A 131 1.02 9.28 4.51
N GLY A 132 0.99 9.95 3.36
CA GLY A 132 0.90 11.40 3.27
C GLY A 132 -0.42 11.93 3.83
N GLU A 133 -1.54 11.25 3.56
CA GLU A 133 -2.87 11.57 4.12
C GLU A 133 -2.87 11.44 5.65
N LEU A 134 -2.15 10.44 6.17
CA LEU A 134 -2.00 10.22 7.59
C LEU A 134 -1.11 11.31 8.23
N ARG A 135 0.08 11.51 7.66
CA ARG A 135 1.18 12.30 8.24
C ARG A 135 2.13 12.77 7.11
N PRO A 136 2.02 14.02 6.65
CA PRO A 136 2.81 14.55 5.55
C PRO A 136 4.33 14.38 5.70
N GLU A 137 4.84 14.33 6.93
CA GLU A 137 6.24 14.10 7.23
C GLU A 137 6.80 12.79 6.68
N PHE A 138 5.99 11.75 6.51
CA PHE A 138 6.46 10.46 6.01
C PHE A 138 7.02 10.53 4.60
N ILE A 139 6.53 11.47 3.78
CA ILE A 139 6.88 11.55 2.36
C ILE A 139 7.75 12.77 2.02
N LYS A 140 8.05 13.65 2.98
CA LYS A 140 8.78 14.92 2.73
C LYS A 140 10.10 14.71 1.99
N HIS A 141 10.84 13.66 2.33
CA HIS A 141 12.15 13.37 1.73
C HIS A 141 12.04 12.87 0.28
N VAL A 142 10.90 12.33 -0.14
CA VAL A 142 10.67 11.83 -1.50
C VAL A 142 9.84 12.77 -2.38
N LEU A 143 9.33 13.89 -1.85
CA LEU A 143 8.53 14.86 -2.61
C LEU A 143 9.17 15.29 -3.93
N PRO A 144 10.48 15.62 -4.01
CA PRO A 144 11.10 15.99 -5.29
C PRO A 144 11.04 14.85 -6.32
N GLY A 145 11.15 13.59 -5.88
CA GLY A 145 11.01 12.42 -6.74
C GLY A 145 9.57 12.23 -7.22
N ILE A 146 8.59 12.38 -6.31
CA ILE A 146 7.16 12.29 -6.66
C ILE A 146 6.78 13.36 -7.68
N ILE A 147 7.27 14.59 -7.53
CA ILE A 147 6.99 15.69 -8.48
C ILE A 147 7.49 15.36 -9.89
N LYS A 148 8.67 14.75 -10.02
CA LYS A 148 9.22 14.33 -11.33
C LYS A 148 8.37 13.26 -12.02
N LEU A 149 7.62 12.47 -11.25
CA LEU A 149 6.79 11.38 -11.77
C LEU A 149 5.43 11.82 -12.27
N LEU A 150 5.06 13.11 -12.12
CA LEU A 150 3.86 13.68 -12.71
C LEU A 150 3.88 13.62 -14.25
N ASP A 151 5.06 13.72 -14.86
CA ASP A 151 5.22 13.69 -16.32
C ASP A 151 5.47 12.27 -16.86
N ASN A 152 5.25 11.22 -16.05
CA ASN A 152 5.52 9.85 -16.47
C ASN A 152 4.51 9.36 -17.52
N ASN A 153 4.99 8.65 -18.54
CA ASN A 153 4.15 8.09 -19.61
C ASN A 153 3.13 7.04 -19.11
N ASP A 154 3.41 6.35 -18.01
CA ASP A 154 2.49 5.41 -17.38
C ASP A 154 1.41 6.15 -16.58
N PRO A 155 0.11 6.04 -16.96
CA PRO A 155 -1.00 6.68 -16.24
C PRO A 155 -1.06 6.34 -14.76
N THR A 156 -0.72 5.10 -14.40
CA THR A 156 -0.76 4.64 -13.01
C THR A 156 0.28 5.37 -12.17
N VAL A 157 1.48 5.55 -12.72
CA VAL A 157 2.58 6.25 -12.04
C VAL A 157 2.24 7.71 -11.83
N ARG A 158 1.85 8.44 -12.88
CA ARG A 158 1.51 9.86 -12.73
C ARG A 158 0.25 10.10 -11.89
N GLY A 159 -0.76 9.22 -12.00
CA GLY A 159 -1.97 9.27 -11.18
C GLY A 159 -1.69 9.05 -9.70
N TYR A 160 -0.88 8.04 -9.35
CA TYR A 160 -0.49 7.83 -7.94
C TYR A 160 0.43 8.93 -7.42
N ALA A 161 1.29 9.51 -8.27
CA ALA A 161 2.08 10.69 -7.90
C ALA A 161 1.18 11.91 -7.62
N ALA A 162 0.18 12.16 -8.45
CA ALA A 162 -0.81 13.21 -8.23
C ALA A 162 -1.56 13.01 -6.90
N ARG A 163 -2.05 11.78 -6.63
CA ARG A 163 -2.69 11.43 -5.36
C ARG A 163 -1.76 11.68 -4.16
N ALA A 164 -0.49 11.29 -4.26
CA ALA A 164 0.48 11.47 -3.18
C ALA A 164 0.78 12.95 -2.88
N LEU A 165 0.80 13.80 -3.89
CA LEU A 165 1.02 15.24 -3.69
C LEU A 165 -0.25 15.95 -3.18
N LEU A 166 -1.43 15.50 -3.61
CA LEU A 166 -2.72 15.98 -3.10
C LEU A 166 -2.83 15.74 -1.59
N ALA A 167 -2.40 14.55 -1.14
CA ALA A 167 -2.41 14.14 0.27
C ALA A 167 -1.67 15.09 1.22
N VAL A 168 -0.69 15.85 0.72
CA VAL A 168 0.14 16.76 1.53
C VAL A 168 0.01 18.23 1.12
N ASN A 169 -0.96 18.56 0.26
CA ASN A 169 -1.21 19.92 -0.25
C ASN A 169 0.03 20.63 -0.83
N THR A 170 0.97 19.88 -1.44
CA THR A 170 2.24 20.45 -1.95
C THR A 170 2.20 20.84 -3.42
N ALA A 171 1.18 20.40 -4.16
CA ALA A 171 1.14 20.53 -5.62
C ALA A 171 -0.03 21.35 -6.17
N GLY A 172 -0.74 22.13 -5.33
CA GLY A 172 -1.98 22.86 -5.68
C GLY A 172 -2.06 23.32 -7.15
N GLU A 173 -1.18 24.22 -7.58
CA GLU A 173 -1.20 24.72 -8.97
C GLU A 173 -0.79 23.67 -10.03
N ARG A 174 0.17 22.81 -9.70
CA ARG A 174 0.69 21.77 -10.59
C ARG A 174 -0.37 20.72 -10.92
N LEU A 175 -1.29 20.45 -9.99
CA LEU A 175 -2.34 19.47 -10.19
C LEU A 175 -3.44 19.96 -11.14
N HIS A 176 -3.58 21.27 -11.38
CA HIS A 176 -4.59 21.79 -12.32
C HIS A 176 -4.38 21.30 -13.76
N HIS A 177 -3.14 20.99 -14.16
CA HIS A 177 -2.84 20.46 -15.49
C HIS A 177 -3.47 19.08 -15.75
N PHE A 178 -3.78 18.33 -14.69
CA PHE A 178 -4.43 17.02 -14.80
C PHE A 178 -5.95 17.07 -14.96
N LYS A 179 -6.58 18.26 -14.90
CA LYS A 179 -8.04 18.39 -14.96
C LYS A 179 -8.68 17.67 -16.17
N ASN A 180 -7.95 17.55 -17.28
CA ASN A 180 -8.40 16.89 -18.50
C ASN A 180 -7.71 15.55 -18.77
N ASP A 181 -6.86 15.05 -17.86
CA ASP A 181 -6.20 13.75 -18.00
C ASP A 181 -7.19 12.62 -17.61
N ASN A 182 -7.97 12.20 -18.60
CA ASN A 182 -8.94 11.11 -18.47
C ASN A 182 -8.30 9.72 -18.65
N ALA A 183 -6.96 9.60 -18.61
CA ALA A 183 -6.32 8.30 -18.73
C ALA A 183 -6.76 7.38 -17.58
N PRO A 184 -7.16 6.14 -17.89
CA PRO A 184 -7.69 5.22 -16.89
C PRO A 184 -6.59 4.71 -15.95
N VAL A 185 -6.90 4.66 -14.66
CA VAL A 185 -6.06 4.10 -13.60
C VAL A 185 -6.92 3.17 -12.75
N GLN A 186 -6.46 1.93 -12.58
CA GLN A 186 -7.10 0.99 -11.65
C GLN A 186 -6.63 1.29 -10.23
N VAL A 187 -7.58 1.51 -9.32
CA VAL A 187 -7.32 1.85 -7.92
C VAL A 187 -8.00 0.84 -7.01
N TYR A 188 -7.44 0.64 -5.82
CA TYR A 188 -8.07 -0.19 -4.79
C TYR A 188 -8.77 0.69 -3.76
N GLU A 189 -10.08 0.56 -3.65
CA GLU A 189 -10.92 1.33 -2.74
C GLU A 189 -11.98 0.44 -2.11
N ASP A 190 -12.12 0.52 -0.78
CA ASP A 190 -13.14 -0.20 -0.02
C ASP A 190 -13.21 -1.69 -0.35
N GLY A 191 -12.07 -2.37 -0.46
CA GLY A 191 -12.05 -3.80 -0.76
C GLY A 191 -12.28 -4.19 -2.22
N GLU A 192 -12.39 -3.23 -3.14
CA GLU A 192 -12.68 -3.46 -4.55
C GLU A 192 -11.70 -2.73 -5.48
N LEU A 193 -11.51 -3.27 -6.69
CA LEU A 193 -10.82 -2.55 -7.74
C LEU A 193 -11.81 -1.66 -8.49
N ARG A 194 -11.52 -0.37 -8.55
CA ARG A 194 -12.33 0.62 -9.27
C ARG A 194 -11.50 1.26 -10.36
N LEU A 195 -12.16 1.61 -11.46
CA LEU A 195 -11.55 2.43 -12.48
C LEU A 195 -11.71 3.90 -12.09
N ARG A 196 -10.61 4.64 -12.12
CA ARG A 196 -10.55 6.09 -11.94
C ARG A 196 -9.82 6.72 -13.12
N THR A 197 -9.81 8.04 -13.18
CA THR A 197 -8.93 8.81 -14.06
C THR A 197 -7.77 9.43 -13.29
N VAL A 198 -6.72 9.85 -14.00
CA VAL A 198 -5.66 10.67 -13.42
C VAL A 198 -6.22 11.98 -12.88
N ALA A 199 -7.19 12.59 -13.57
CA ALA A 199 -7.88 13.80 -13.11
C ALA A 199 -8.56 13.61 -11.73
N GLU A 200 -9.30 12.52 -11.55
CA GLU A 200 -9.95 12.19 -10.27
C GLU A 200 -8.91 12.00 -9.15
N LEU A 201 -7.80 11.30 -9.45
CA LEU A 201 -6.69 11.11 -8.50
C LEU A 201 -5.96 12.41 -8.14
N ALA A 202 -5.99 13.40 -9.04
CA ALA A 202 -5.46 14.74 -8.80
C ALA A 202 -6.46 15.66 -8.05
N GLY A 203 -7.63 15.15 -7.66
CA GLY A 203 -8.66 15.89 -6.93
C GLY A 203 -9.67 16.64 -7.80
N HIS A 204 -9.66 16.42 -9.12
CA HIS A 204 -10.64 17.00 -10.04
C HIS A 204 -11.76 15.98 -10.27
N ILE A 205 -12.80 16.07 -9.44
CA ILE A 205 -14.03 15.30 -9.61
C ILE A 205 -14.97 16.15 -10.47
N ASN A 206 -15.46 15.58 -11.58
CA ASN A 206 -16.49 16.21 -12.41
C ASN A 206 -17.86 16.20 -11.74
#